data_AF-A0A1X7U3I9-F1
#
_entry.id   AF-A0A1X7U3I9-F1
#
_cell.length_a   1.000
_cell.length_b   1.000
_cell.length_c   1.000
_cell.angle_alpha   90.00
_cell.angle_beta   90.00
_cell.angle_gamma   90.00
#
_symmetry.space_group_name_H-M   'P 1'
#
loop_
_entity.id
_entity.type
_entity.pdbx_description
1 polymer ?
#
loop_
_entity_poly.entity_id
_entity_poly.type
_entity_poly.pdbx_seq_one_letter_code
_entity_poly.pdbx_strand_id
1 'polypeptide(L)'
;MNHQIVVLAFIFSLLSLSLAQCTGALTNSSHQVSVSWMVVGENSVSFTFTAPANSSTYTSLAISDHAVLLNNIDVVYAGDNETTNFVEDRWIVNFMSLYDKQQDIEDTSTLLTDDDLLMVNFTRPIISTDEAQDTNLNACKYLIWAYGGTVESFKYPKFTFQNLPRAFGTFNGQICLQYCGVSPSPSMSLMSSSTPTVSPSSQTPSAATNNHPVIFIILFAIVLLSCTLHI
;
A
#
# COMPACT_ATOMS: atom_id res chain seq x y z
N MET A 1 -10.26 31.75 -30.02
CA MET A 1 -9.78 30.44 -29.52
C MET A 1 -9.05 30.69 -28.21
N ASN A 2 -9.30 29.93 -27.14
CA ASN A 2 -8.22 29.34 -26.32
C ASN A 2 -8.61 28.96 -24.88
N HIS A 3 -9.59 29.58 -24.22
CA HIS A 3 -9.80 29.22 -22.81
C HIS A 3 -10.46 27.85 -22.60
N GLN A 4 -11.52 27.56 -23.36
CA GLN A 4 -12.24 26.28 -23.31
C GLN A 4 -11.36 25.09 -23.76
N ILE A 5 -10.49 25.29 -24.74
CA ILE A 5 -9.60 24.25 -25.29
C ILE A 5 -8.46 23.93 -24.30
N VAL A 6 -7.89 24.94 -23.65
CA VAL A 6 -6.83 24.75 -22.64
C VAL A 6 -7.38 24.05 -21.39
N VAL A 7 -8.59 24.38 -20.95
CA VAL A 7 -9.23 23.72 -19.80
C VAL A 7 -9.57 22.26 -20.12
N LEU A 8 -10.11 21.96 -21.31
CA LEU A 8 -10.35 20.57 -21.72
C LEU A 8 -9.03 19.77 -21.79
N ALA A 9 -7.97 20.32 -22.38
CA ALA A 9 -6.68 19.64 -22.47
C ALA A 9 -6.07 19.35 -21.08
N PHE A 10 -6.22 20.27 -20.13
CA PHE A 10 -5.77 20.07 -18.75
C PHE A 10 -6.59 18.99 -18.03
N ILE A 11 -7.91 18.98 -18.20
CA ILE A 11 -8.79 17.96 -17.60
C ILE A 11 -8.51 16.57 -18.17
N PHE A 12 -8.35 16.43 -19.50
CA PHE A 12 -8.00 15.16 -20.13
C PHE A 12 -6.60 14.66 -19.73
N SER A 13 -5.64 15.57 -19.52
CA SER A 13 -4.32 15.24 -18.97
C SER A 13 -4.43 14.73 -17.53
N LEU A 14 -5.17 15.42 -16.66
CA LEU A 14 -5.33 15.01 -15.26
C LEU A 14 -6.10 13.69 -15.12
N LEU A 15 -7.10 13.46 -15.99
CA LEU A 15 -7.85 12.22 -15.99
C LEU A 15 -6.98 11.03 -16.43
N SER A 16 -6.14 11.20 -17.46
CA SER A 16 -5.21 10.15 -17.89
C SER A 16 -4.09 9.86 -16.88
N LEU A 17 -3.64 10.88 -16.14
CA LEU A 17 -2.72 10.71 -14.99
C LEU A 17 -3.37 9.96 -13.81
N SER A 18 -4.68 10.17 -13.56
CA SER A 18 -5.39 9.47 -12.47
C SER A 18 -5.62 7.98 -12.76
N LEU A 19 -5.97 7.61 -14.01
CA LEU A 19 -6.17 6.20 -14.36
C LEU A 19 -4.85 5.41 -14.37
N ALA A 20 -3.72 6.06 -14.66
CA ALA A 20 -2.40 5.40 -14.72
C ALA A 20 -1.84 4.95 -13.35
N GLN A 21 -2.39 5.45 -12.23
CA GLN A 21 -1.93 5.07 -10.88
C GLN A 21 -2.76 3.93 -10.28
N CYS A 22 -4.00 3.78 -10.76
CA CYS A 22 -4.96 2.79 -10.28
C CYS A 22 -4.79 1.42 -10.91
N THR A 23 -3.89 1.30 -11.88
CA THR A 23 -3.37 0.04 -12.36
C THR A 23 -1.89 0.21 -12.61
N GLY A 24 -1.08 -0.75 -12.20
CA GLY A 24 0.36 -0.66 -12.38
C GLY A 24 1.07 -1.97 -12.12
N ALA A 25 2.38 -1.96 -12.34
CA ALA A 25 3.24 -3.08 -12.05
C ALA A 25 4.64 -2.61 -11.67
N LEU A 26 5.28 -3.36 -10.77
CA LEU A 26 6.68 -3.25 -10.41
C LEU A 26 7.35 -4.61 -10.60
N THR A 27 8.59 -4.60 -11.08
CA THR A 27 9.35 -5.83 -11.31
C THR A 27 10.78 -5.70 -10.81
N ASN A 28 11.35 -6.83 -10.41
CA ASN A 28 12.77 -7.00 -10.15
C ASN A 28 13.25 -8.23 -10.92
N SER A 29 13.81 -7.99 -12.11
CA SER A 29 14.24 -9.07 -13.02
C SER A 29 15.38 -9.91 -12.47
N SER A 30 16.27 -9.33 -11.65
CA SER A 30 17.38 -10.08 -11.02
C SER A 30 16.90 -11.15 -10.06
N HIS A 31 15.74 -10.94 -9.45
CA HIS A 31 15.14 -11.86 -8.50
C HIS A 31 13.92 -12.62 -9.06
N GLN A 32 13.50 -12.33 -10.29
CA GLN A 32 12.28 -12.88 -10.90
C GLN A 32 11.02 -12.62 -10.05
N VAL A 33 10.94 -11.41 -9.49
CA VAL A 33 9.81 -11.00 -8.64
C VAL A 33 9.03 -9.90 -9.37
N SER A 34 7.71 -9.97 -9.33
CA SER A 34 6.82 -8.94 -9.86
C SER A 34 5.58 -8.76 -9.00
N VAL A 35 5.07 -7.54 -8.95
CA VAL A 35 3.74 -7.25 -8.40
C VAL A 35 3.00 -6.36 -9.39
N SER A 36 1.74 -6.67 -9.66
CA SER A 36 0.82 -5.78 -10.34
C SER A 36 -0.40 -5.53 -9.48
N TRP A 37 -1.06 -4.39 -9.69
CA TRP A 37 -2.26 -4.03 -8.97
C TRP A 37 -3.31 -3.43 -9.90
N MET A 38 -4.57 -3.53 -9.47
CA MET A 38 -5.72 -2.86 -10.06
C MET A 38 -6.68 -2.45 -8.95
N VAL A 39 -7.01 -1.16 -8.87
CA VAL A 39 -8.07 -0.67 -7.99
C VAL A 39 -9.41 -1.15 -8.52
N VAL A 40 -10.19 -1.76 -7.65
CA VAL A 40 -11.51 -2.31 -7.93
C VAL A 40 -12.53 -1.67 -6.99
N GLY A 41 -13.63 -1.15 -7.54
CA GLY A 41 -14.61 -0.39 -6.75
C GLY A 41 -14.06 0.93 -6.20
N GLU A 42 -14.59 1.37 -5.07
CA GLU A 42 -14.28 2.69 -4.47
C GLU A 42 -13.15 2.64 -3.42
N ASN A 43 -12.93 1.50 -2.76
CA ASN A 43 -11.97 1.36 -1.66
C ASN A 43 -11.21 0.03 -1.68
N SER A 44 -11.11 -0.67 -2.81
CA SER A 44 -10.42 -1.96 -2.86
C SER A 44 -9.36 -1.99 -3.95
N VAL A 45 -8.32 -2.78 -3.74
CA VAL A 45 -7.26 -3.02 -4.70
C VAL A 45 -6.93 -4.50 -4.76
N SER A 46 -6.92 -5.05 -5.96
CA SER A 46 -6.48 -6.41 -6.24
C SER A 46 -5.01 -6.40 -6.61
N PHE A 47 -4.23 -7.26 -5.97
CA PHE A 47 -2.82 -7.51 -6.24
C PHE A 47 -2.64 -8.88 -6.91
N THR A 48 -1.68 -8.93 -7.83
CA THR A 48 -1.07 -10.17 -8.33
C THR A 48 0.43 -10.08 -8.06
N PHE A 49 0.93 -10.95 -7.20
CA PHE A 49 2.34 -11.03 -6.80
C PHE A 49 2.94 -12.35 -7.25
N THR A 50 4.08 -12.29 -7.93
CA THR A 50 4.80 -13.48 -8.40
C THR A 50 6.22 -13.46 -7.86
N ALA A 51 6.67 -14.57 -7.30
CA ALA A 51 8.03 -14.73 -6.82
C ALA A 51 8.49 -16.20 -6.87
N PRO A 52 9.81 -16.47 -6.84
CA PRO A 52 10.31 -17.85 -6.80
C PRO A 52 9.88 -18.62 -5.55
N ALA A 53 9.34 -19.82 -5.73
CA ALA A 53 8.96 -20.72 -4.65
C ALA A 53 8.94 -22.17 -5.13
N ASN A 54 8.97 -23.11 -4.18
CA ASN A 54 8.67 -24.52 -4.40
C ASN A 54 7.66 -25.00 -3.33
N SER A 55 7.30 -26.28 -3.42
CA SER A 55 6.31 -26.95 -2.55
C SER A 55 6.67 -27.03 -1.06
N SER A 56 7.81 -26.48 -0.63
CA SER A 56 8.23 -26.41 0.78
C SER A 56 8.49 -24.98 1.25
N THR A 57 8.23 -23.97 0.42
CA THR A 57 8.56 -22.57 0.72
C THR A 57 7.37 -21.63 0.62
N TYR A 58 7.48 -20.46 1.26
CA TYR A 58 6.56 -19.35 1.14
C TYR A 58 7.21 -18.14 0.47
N THR A 59 6.33 -17.25 0.02
CA THR A 59 6.64 -15.89 -0.42
C THR A 59 5.86 -14.89 0.42
N SER A 60 6.29 -13.64 0.46
CA SER A 60 5.57 -12.58 1.15
C SER A 60 5.70 -11.23 0.45
N LEU A 61 4.62 -10.45 0.51
CA LEU A 61 4.57 -9.06 0.07
C LEU A 61 4.17 -8.18 1.26
N ALA A 62 5.08 -7.32 1.68
CA ALA A 62 4.90 -6.36 2.75
C ALA A 62 4.63 -4.96 2.20
N ILE A 63 3.78 -4.21 2.90
CA ILE A 63 3.42 -2.83 2.60
C ILE A 63 3.97 -1.95 3.73
N SER A 64 4.67 -0.87 3.38
CA SER A 64 5.31 -0.02 4.39
C SER A 64 5.43 1.45 3.97
N ASP A 65 5.50 2.32 4.97
CA ASP A 65 5.90 3.73 4.82
C ASP A 65 7.39 3.90 4.50
N HIS A 66 8.21 2.87 4.73
CA HIS A 66 9.66 2.94 4.57
C HIS A 66 10.17 1.91 3.56
N ALA A 67 11.24 2.24 2.86
CA ALA A 67 11.86 1.36 1.86
C ALA A 67 12.64 0.18 2.47
N VAL A 68 12.63 0.04 3.79
CA VAL A 68 13.35 -1.01 4.55
C VAL A 68 12.38 -1.66 5.53
N LEU A 69 12.54 -2.95 5.76
CA LEU A 69 11.77 -3.67 6.77
C LEU A 69 12.12 -3.14 8.17
N LEU A 70 11.17 -2.45 8.78
CA LEU A 70 11.24 -1.99 10.16
C LEU A 70 10.30 -2.81 11.04
N ASN A 71 9.96 -2.27 12.20
CA ASN A 71 8.92 -2.80 13.07
C ASN A 71 7.53 -2.37 12.56
N ASN A 72 6.48 -3.10 12.94
CA ASN A 72 5.09 -2.76 12.61
C ASN A 72 4.81 -2.76 11.11
N ILE A 73 4.99 -3.92 10.47
CA ILE A 73 4.87 -4.08 9.02
C ILE A 73 3.70 -5.00 8.71
N ASP A 74 2.77 -4.47 7.92
CA ASP A 74 1.65 -5.15 7.27
C ASP A 74 2.19 -6.04 6.15
N VAL A 75 1.82 -7.33 6.14
CA VAL A 75 2.41 -8.30 5.23
C VAL A 75 1.50 -9.47 4.91
N VAL A 76 1.37 -9.76 3.63
CA VAL A 76 0.68 -10.95 3.13
C VAL A 76 1.69 -12.07 2.90
N TYR A 77 1.47 -13.23 3.52
CA TYR A 77 2.26 -14.45 3.34
C TYR A 77 1.47 -15.43 2.47
N ALA A 78 2.16 -16.13 1.56
CA ALA A 78 1.51 -17.14 0.74
C ALA A 78 2.43 -18.32 0.45
N GLY A 79 1.83 -19.49 0.30
CA GLY A 79 2.51 -20.71 -0.07
C GLY A 79 1.55 -21.66 -0.76
N ASP A 80 2.06 -22.44 -1.71
CA ASP A 80 1.35 -23.53 -2.37
C ASP A 80 2.26 -24.75 -2.49
N ASN A 81 1.76 -25.93 -2.12
CA ASN A 81 2.46 -27.21 -2.27
C ASN A 81 1.76 -28.18 -3.21
N GLU A 82 0.91 -27.66 -4.10
CA GLU A 82 0.07 -28.38 -5.07
C GLU A 82 -1.10 -29.17 -4.45
N THR A 83 -1.02 -29.49 -3.15
CA THR A 83 -2.06 -30.21 -2.40
C THR A 83 -2.81 -29.30 -1.44
N THR A 84 -2.13 -28.31 -0.88
CA THR A 84 -2.63 -27.35 0.10
C THR A 84 -1.91 -26.04 -0.10
N ASN A 85 -2.69 -24.96 -0.05
CA ASN A 85 -2.17 -23.61 -0.14
C ASN A 85 -2.70 -22.76 1.01
N PHE A 86 -2.06 -21.61 1.18
CA PHE A 86 -2.53 -20.55 2.05
C PHE A 86 -2.17 -19.19 1.47
N VAL A 87 -3.00 -18.20 1.77
CA VAL A 87 -2.71 -16.78 1.69
C VAL A 87 -3.20 -16.20 3.01
N GLU A 88 -2.31 -15.60 3.78
CA GLU A 88 -2.61 -15.11 5.12
C GLU A 88 -2.14 -13.68 5.28
N ASP A 89 -3.02 -12.87 5.84
CA ASP A 89 -2.70 -11.54 6.30
C ASP A 89 -2.02 -11.61 7.67
N ARG A 90 -0.91 -10.89 7.80
CA ARG A 90 -0.01 -10.99 8.95
C ARG A 90 0.61 -9.65 9.25
N TRP A 91 1.10 -9.55 10.47
CA TRP A 91 1.73 -8.34 10.98
C TRP A 91 3.07 -8.69 11.63
N ILE A 92 4.14 -8.01 11.20
CA ILE A 92 5.48 -8.19 11.75
C ILE A 92 5.72 -7.19 12.86
N VAL A 93 5.94 -7.71 14.07
CA VAL A 93 6.38 -6.92 15.23
C VAL A 93 7.55 -7.56 15.93
N ASN A 94 8.55 -6.75 16.26
CA ASN A 94 9.80 -7.16 16.89
C ASN A 94 10.43 -8.35 16.14
N PHE A 95 10.39 -8.28 14.81
CA PHE A 95 10.86 -9.33 13.89
C PHE A 95 10.11 -10.68 13.98
N MET A 96 8.95 -10.70 14.64
CA MET A 96 8.05 -11.86 14.71
C MET A 96 6.84 -11.62 13.80
N SER A 97 6.55 -12.58 12.92
CA SER A 97 5.32 -12.58 12.11
C SER A 97 4.17 -13.17 12.91
N LEU A 98 3.18 -12.34 13.21
CA LEU A 98 1.98 -12.70 13.95
C LEU A 98 0.80 -12.81 12.98
N TYR A 99 -0.12 -13.72 13.29
CA TYR A 99 -1.37 -13.84 12.54
C TYR A 99 -2.23 -12.60 12.78
N ASP A 100 -2.75 -11.98 11.71
CA ASP A 100 -3.69 -10.88 11.86
C ASP A 100 -5.06 -11.41 12.30
N LYS A 101 -5.63 -10.82 13.35
CA LYS A 101 -6.97 -11.23 13.79
C LYS A 101 -8.05 -10.74 12.83
N GLN A 102 -7.81 -9.63 12.15
CA GLN A 102 -8.67 -9.10 11.10
C GLN A 102 -8.03 -9.45 9.77
N GLN A 103 -8.37 -10.61 9.22
CA GLN A 103 -7.93 -10.99 7.88
C GLN A 103 -8.69 -10.14 6.85
N ASP A 104 -8.22 -8.92 6.59
CA ASP A 104 -8.88 -7.95 5.71
C ASP A 104 -8.55 -8.17 4.21
N ILE A 105 -7.96 -9.33 3.88
CA ILE A 105 -7.72 -9.80 2.53
C ILE A 105 -8.83 -10.75 2.05
N GLU A 106 -9.24 -10.61 0.79
CA GLU A 106 -10.27 -11.40 0.13
C GLU A 106 -9.82 -11.85 -1.28
N ASP A 107 -10.66 -12.61 -1.98
CA ASP A 107 -10.40 -13.11 -3.34
C ASP A 107 -9.03 -13.77 -3.52
N THR A 108 -8.59 -14.48 -2.47
CA THR A 108 -7.24 -15.03 -2.42
C THR A 108 -7.10 -16.25 -3.32
N SER A 109 -6.00 -16.35 -4.04
CA SER A 109 -5.62 -17.57 -4.76
C SER A 109 -4.11 -17.71 -4.91
N THR A 110 -3.66 -18.94 -5.08
CA THR A 110 -2.28 -19.27 -5.41
C THR A 110 -2.21 -20.17 -6.63
N LEU A 111 -1.09 -20.09 -7.35
CA LEU A 111 -0.70 -21.04 -8.37
C LEU A 111 0.82 -21.21 -8.31
N LEU A 112 1.27 -22.38 -7.88
CA LEU A 112 2.66 -22.80 -8.10
C LEU A 112 2.79 -23.27 -9.55
N THR A 113 3.68 -22.65 -10.32
CA THR A 113 3.95 -23.00 -11.71
C THR A 113 5.06 -24.04 -11.82
N ASP A 114 5.12 -24.71 -12.97
CA ASP A 114 6.19 -25.68 -13.29
C ASP A 114 7.60 -25.05 -13.33
N ASP A 115 7.70 -23.71 -13.40
CA ASP A 115 8.95 -22.95 -13.42
C ASP A 115 9.41 -22.51 -12.00
N ASP A 116 8.89 -23.14 -10.94
CA ASP A 116 9.16 -22.78 -9.53
C ASP A 116 8.83 -21.31 -9.22
N LEU A 117 7.72 -20.80 -9.78
CA LEU A 117 7.17 -19.49 -9.45
C LEU A 117 5.81 -19.66 -8.75
N LEU A 118 5.62 -18.92 -7.66
CA LEU A 118 4.34 -18.82 -6.99
C LEU A 118 3.67 -17.50 -7.38
N MET A 119 2.54 -17.61 -8.09
CA MET A 119 1.64 -16.49 -8.35
C MET A 119 0.58 -16.44 -7.25
N VAL A 120 0.42 -15.28 -6.63
CA VAL A 120 -0.47 -15.02 -5.50
C VAL A 120 -1.41 -13.89 -5.90
N ASN A 121 -2.71 -14.10 -5.79
CA ASN A 121 -3.70 -13.04 -5.92
C ASN A 121 -4.39 -12.81 -4.59
N PHE A 122 -4.69 -11.56 -4.28
CA PHE A 122 -5.52 -11.16 -3.16
C PHE A 122 -6.06 -9.75 -3.41
N THR A 123 -7.22 -9.46 -2.85
CA THR A 123 -7.83 -8.13 -2.82
C THR A 123 -7.82 -7.62 -1.39
N ARG A 124 -7.61 -6.33 -1.19
CA ARG A 124 -7.74 -5.71 0.14
C ARG A 124 -8.22 -4.26 0.07
N PRO A 125 -8.69 -3.68 1.18
CA PRO A 125 -9.05 -2.28 1.26
C PRO A 125 -7.87 -1.32 0.99
N ILE A 126 -8.13 -0.18 0.37
CA ILE A 126 -7.18 0.94 0.27
C ILE A 126 -7.10 1.65 1.62
N ILE A 127 -8.23 1.85 2.29
CA ILE A 127 -8.32 2.32 3.67
C ILE A 127 -8.87 1.16 4.50
N SER A 128 -8.04 0.59 5.37
CA SER A 128 -8.40 -0.48 6.29
C SER A 128 -9.13 0.07 7.52
N THR A 129 -9.96 -0.77 8.13
CA THR A 129 -10.56 -0.53 9.44
C THR A 129 -9.68 -1.00 10.60
N ASP A 130 -8.62 -1.77 10.34
CA ASP A 130 -7.62 -2.17 11.34
C ASP A 130 -6.41 -1.22 11.33
N GLU A 131 -6.57 -0.05 11.94
CA GLU A 131 -5.47 0.94 12.01
C GLU A 131 -4.27 0.49 12.86
N ALA A 132 -4.38 -0.62 13.60
CA ALA A 132 -3.32 -1.10 14.48
C ALA A 132 -2.32 -1.99 13.73
N GLN A 133 -2.81 -2.79 12.79
CA GLN A 133 -2.03 -3.82 12.13
C GLN A 133 -1.84 -3.55 10.64
N ASP A 134 -2.76 -2.79 10.02
CA ASP A 134 -2.73 -2.49 8.60
C ASP A 134 -2.13 -1.15 8.24
N THR A 135 -1.54 -1.12 7.06
CA THR A 135 -1.01 0.09 6.43
C THR A 135 -1.95 0.59 5.34
N ASN A 136 -2.64 1.70 5.62
CA ASN A 136 -3.51 2.37 4.63
C ASN A 136 -2.75 2.76 3.36
N LEU A 137 -3.31 2.45 2.19
CA LEU A 137 -2.78 2.76 0.86
C LEU A 137 -3.24 4.12 0.31
N ASN A 138 -3.83 4.98 1.15
CA ASN A 138 -4.22 6.36 0.81
C ASN A 138 -3.03 7.36 0.81
N ALA A 139 -1.82 6.84 0.64
CA ALA A 139 -0.58 7.56 0.42
C ALA A 139 0.39 6.67 -0.38
N CYS A 140 1.50 7.22 -0.86
CA CYS A 140 2.50 6.41 -1.53
C CYS A 140 3.19 5.45 -0.55
N LYS A 141 3.17 4.15 -0.84
CA LYS A 141 3.78 3.09 -0.01
C LYS A 141 4.86 2.32 -0.76
N TYR A 142 5.82 1.82 -0.01
CA TYR A 142 6.79 0.87 -0.51
C TYR A 142 6.22 -0.55 -0.46
N LEU A 143 6.54 -1.33 -1.49
CA LEU A 143 6.27 -2.75 -1.55
C LEU A 143 7.58 -3.51 -1.37
N ILE A 144 7.61 -4.38 -0.38
CA ILE A 144 8.78 -5.17 0.00
C ILE A 144 8.44 -6.64 -0.25
N TRP A 145 9.28 -7.32 -1.02
CA TRP A 145 9.12 -8.72 -1.34
C TRP A 145 10.11 -9.57 -0.53
N ALA A 146 9.71 -10.80 -0.24
CA ALA A 146 10.62 -11.84 0.22
C ALA A 146 10.16 -13.21 -0.30
N TYR A 147 11.10 -14.13 -0.51
CA TYR A 147 10.78 -15.46 -1.00
C TYR A 147 11.75 -16.53 -0.51
N GLY A 148 11.31 -17.79 -0.57
CA GLY A 148 12.12 -18.96 -0.26
C GLY A 148 12.30 -19.22 1.22
N GLY A 149 11.43 -18.68 2.08
CA GLY A 149 11.38 -19.08 3.50
C GLY A 149 10.64 -20.41 3.62
N THR A 150 10.97 -21.25 4.59
CA THR A 150 10.43 -22.62 4.69
C THR A 150 9.11 -22.68 5.46
N VAL A 151 8.23 -23.61 5.09
CA VAL A 151 6.96 -23.84 5.79
C VAL A 151 6.89 -25.28 6.29
N GLU A 152 6.77 -25.46 7.61
CA GLU A 152 6.63 -26.79 8.21
C GLU A 152 5.26 -27.43 7.92
N SER A 153 4.21 -26.61 7.80
CA SER A 153 2.85 -27.05 7.50
C SER A 153 2.09 -25.98 6.72
N PHE A 154 1.63 -26.31 5.51
CA PHE A 154 0.79 -25.40 4.70
C PHE A 154 -0.62 -25.26 5.25
N LYS A 155 -1.08 -26.22 6.07
CA LYS A 155 -2.40 -26.15 6.72
C LYS A 155 -2.40 -25.22 7.95
N TYR A 156 -1.27 -25.16 8.65
CA TYR A 156 -1.10 -24.34 9.86
C TYR A 156 0.28 -23.68 9.84
N PRO A 157 0.50 -22.71 8.94
CA PRO A 157 1.82 -22.14 8.73
C PRO A 157 2.35 -21.41 9.96
N LYS A 158 3.64 -21.63 10.25
CA LYS A 158 4.37 -21.01 11.35
C LYS A 158 5.65 -20.38 10.82
N PHE A 159 5.79 -19.09 11.08
CA PHE A 159 6.95 -18.31 10.67
C PHE A 159 7.80 -17.99 11.90
N THR A 160 9.00 -18.55 11.91
CA THR A 160 9.97 -18.37 13.00
C THR A 160 11.30 -17.91 12.41
N PHE A 161 12.24 -17.49 13.27
CA PHE A 161 13.60 -17.14 12.86
C PHE A 161 14.37 -18.29 12.20
N GLN A 162 13.89 -19.53 12.29
CA GLN A 162 14.50 -20.69 11.63
C GLN A 162 14.07 -20.83 10.17
N ASN A 163 12.98 -20.15 9.79
CA ASN A 163 12.30 -20.27 8.50
C ASN A 163 12.43 -18.99 7.65
N LEU A 164 13.52 -18.25 7.83
CA LEU A 164 13.71 -16.95 7.18
C LEU A 164 13.75 -17.07 5.65
N PRO A 165 13.26 -16.04 4.92
CA PRO A 165 13.36 -16.00 3.47
C PRO A 165 14.80 -16.10 2.98
N ARG A 166 14.99 -16.81 1.85
CA ARG A 166 16.28 -16.90 1.14
C ARG A 166 16.72 -15.54 0.61
N ALA A 167 15.77 -14.73 0.16
CA ALA A 167 16.02 -13.40 -0.35
C ALA A 167 14.84 -12.47 -0.01
N PHE A 168 15.14 -11.19 0.13
CA PHE A 168 14.17 -10.13 0.32
C PHE A 168 14.71 -8.82 -0.25
N GLY A 169 13.82 -7.89 -0.53
CA GLY A 169 14.18 -6.56 -1.01
C GLY A 169 12.96 -5.70 -1.26
N THR A 170 13.20 -4.48 -1.71
CA THR A 170 12.15 -3.50 -1.99
C THR A 170 12.07 -3.30 -3.49
N PHE A 171 10.87 -3.17 -4.04
CA PHE A 171 10.73 -2.78 -5.44
C PHE A 171 11.26 -1.36 -5.66
N ASN A 172 11.76 -1.07 -6.87
CA ASN A 172 12.14 0.28 -7.22
C ASN A 172 10.88 1.11 -7.52
N GLY A 173 10.50 1.98 -6.60
CA GLY A 173 9.31 2.83 -6.70
C GLY A 173 8.33 2.62 -5.55
N GLN A 174 7.21 3.33 -5.62
CA GLN A 174 6.12 3.26 -4.66
C GLN A 174 4.80 3.06 -5.40
N ILE A 175 3.84 2.45 -4.70
CA ILE A 175 2.44 2.42 -5.12
C ILE A 175 1.72 3.62 -4.51
N CYS A 176 1.00 4.40 -5.32
CA CYS A 176 0.34 5.64 -4.89
C CYS A 176 -1.14 5.59 -5.28
N LEU A 177 -2.01 5.11 -4.39
CA LEU A 177 -3.45 4.91 -4.67
C LEU A 177 -4.35 6.05 -4.16
N GLN A 178 -3.77 7.11 -3.59
CA GLN A 178 -4.54 8.20 -2.97
C GLN A 178 -5.44 8.99 -3.93
N TYR A 179 -5.22 8.85 -5.25
CA TYR A 179 -6.00 9.51 -6.29
C TYR A 179 -6.94 8.56 -7.03
N CYS A 180 -6.99 7.29 -6.60
CA CYS A 180 -7.88 6.28 -7.14
C CYS A 180 -9.24 6.37 -6.47
N GLY A 181 -10.05 7.34 -6.90
CA GLY A 181 -11.36 7.59 -6.28
C GLY A 181 -12.18 8.72 -6.89
N VAL A 182 -11.80 9.29 -8.02
CA VAL A 182 -12.62 10.28 -8.74
C VAL A 182 -13.01 9.78 -10.12
N SER A 183 -13.98 8.87 -10.16
CA SER A 183 -14.82 8.75 -11.36
C SER A 183 -15.81 9.93 -11.35
N PRO A 184 -15.74 10.91 -12.29
CA PRO A 184 -16.82 11.85 -12.44
C PRO A 184 -18.03 11.09 -12.97
N SER A 185 -18.92 10.68 -12.07
CA SER A 185 -20.26 10.23 -12.45
C SER A 185 -20.89 11.34 -13.31
N PRO A 186 -21.33 11.07 -14.55
CA PRO A 186 -22.02 12.06 -15.36
C PRO A 186 -23.41 12.26 -14.76
N SER A 187 -23.49 13.08 -13.72
CA SER A 187 -24.76 13.66 -13.27
C SER A 187 -25.21 14.68 -14.33
N MET A 188 -25.86 14.20 -15.38
CA MET A 188 -26.76 15.04 -16.16
C MET A 188 -27.93 15.45 -15.24
N SER A 189 -27.87 16.72 -14.79
CA SER A 189 -28.85 17.79 -15.08
C SER A 189 -30.32 17.32 -15.18
N LEU A 190 -31.33 17.84 -14.49
CA LEU A 190 -31.72 19.22 -14.20
C LEU A 190 -32.95 19.09 -13.28
N MET A 191 -33.11 19.94 -12.26
CA MET A 191 -34.39 20.61 -12.05
C MET A 191 -34.16 21.97 -11.37
N SER A 192 -34.90 22.93 -11.90
CA SER A 192 -34.75 24.37 -11.77
C SER A 192 -35.19 24.95 -10.42
N SER A 193 -34.58 26.10 -10.12
CA SER A 193 -35.23 27.36 -9.70
C SER A 193 -36.15 27.35 -8.48
N SER A 194 -35.74 28.06 -7.42
CA SER A 194 -36.27 29.41 -7.16
C SER A 194 -35.50 30.14 -6.05
N THR A 195 -35.17 31.40 -6.32
CA THR A 195 -34.72 32.42 -5.36
C THR A 195 -35.95 33.06 -4.69
N PRO A 196 -35.84 33.56 -3.45
CA PRO A 196 -35.69 35.01 -3.23
C PRO A 196 -34.69 35.34 -2.08
N THR A 197 -33.73 36.26 -2.25
CA THR A 197 -33.78 37.73 -2.05
C THR A 197 -33.56 38.21 -0.59
N VAL A 198 -32.29 38.63 -0.30
CA VAL A 198 -31.80 39.85 0.44
C VAL A 198 -32.12 39.98 1.97
N SER A 199 -31.16 39.85 2.93
CA SER A 199 -30.09 40.77 3.46
C SER A 199 -30.52 41.58 4.73
N PRO A 200 -29.67 42.31 5.50
CA PRO A 200 -28.38 42.05 6.19
C PRO A 200 -28.34 42.44 7.72
N SER A 201 -27.15 42.23 8.35
CA SER A 201 -26.59 42.88 9.57
C SER A 201 -26.98 42.27 10.95
N SER A 202 -26.15 42.24 12.01
CA SER A 202 -24.90 42.93 12.35
C SER A 202 -24.09 42.18 13.44
N GLN A 203 -22.79 42.48 13.49
CA GLN A 203 -21.74 42.13 14.49
C GLN A 203 -22.14 42.52 15.93
N THR A 204 -21.49 42.13 17.05
CA THR A 204 -20.06 42.22 17.43
C THR A 204 -19.85 41.52 18.83
N PRO A 205 -18.70 41.61 19.55
CA PRO A 205 -17.94 40.45 20.03
C PRO A 205 -17.87 40.32 21.58
N SER A 206 -17.20 39.29 22.10
CA SER A 206 -16.62 39.37 23.44
C SER A 206 -15.28 38.65 23.54
N ALA A 207 -14.30 39.42 24.03
CA ALA A 207 -13.01 39.03 24.58
C ALA A 207 -13.21 38.12 25.82
N ALA A 208 -12.24 37.45 26.43
CA ALA A 208 -10.78 37.47 26.49
C ALA A 208 -10.36 36.07 27.01
N THR A 209 -9.14 35.56 26.85
CA THR A 209 -7.98 35.92 27.66
C THR A 209 -6.78 35.07 27.24
N ASN A 210 -5.61 35.66 27.48
CA ASN A 210 -4.25 35.19 27.20
C ASN A 210 -3.91 33.83 27.85
N ASN A 211 -3.02 33.07 27.22
CA ASN A 211 -1.68 32.81 27.78
C ASN A 211 -0.82 31.95 26.84
N HIS A 212 0.22 32.59 26.30
CA HIS A 212 1.45 31.94 25.84
C HIS A 212 2.32 31.63 27.07
N PRO A 213 3.06 30.51 27.05
CA PRO A 213 4.50 30.67 27.18
C PRO A 213 5.22 29.97 26.04
N VAL A 214 6.08 30.76 25.40
CA VAL A 214 7.28 30.34 24.67
C VAL A 214 8.09 29.39 25.56
N ILE A 215 8.65 28.30 25.01
CA ILE A 215 10.00 27.79 25.35
C ILE A 215 10.45 26.69 24.36
N PHE A 216 11.54 27.06 23.68
CA PHE A 216 12.70 26.31 23.18
C PHE A 216 12.57 25.04 22.31
N ILE A 217 12.92 25.29 21.04
CA ILE A 217 13.62 24.42 20.09
C ILE A 217 14.88 23.81 20.72
N ILE A 218 15.06 22.49 20.60
CA ILE A 218 16.38 21.86 20.61
C ILE A 218 16.54 21.04 19.33
N LEU A 219 17.31 21.60 18.39
CA LEU A 219 17.97 20.87 17.32
C LEU A 219 19.03 19.94 17.96
N PHE A 220 19.01 18.66 17.62
CA PHE A 220 20.22 17.84 17.68
C PHE A 220 20.67 17.53 16.24
N ALA A 221 21.69 18.26 15.82
CA ALA A 221 22.58 17.86 14.75
C ALA A 221 23.76 17.12 15.38
N ILE A 222 23.98 15.86 15.00
CA ILE A 222 25.28 15.21 15.15
C ILE A 222 25.69 14.68 13.79
N VAL A 223 26.63 15.41 13.20
CA VAL A 223 27.50 14.97 12.11
C VAL A 223 28.51 14.00 12.69
N LEU A 224 28.67 12.83 12.08
CA LEU A 224 29.98 12.17 12.04
C LEU A 224 30.12 11.41 10.72
N LEU A 225 30.72 12.14 9.80
CA LEU A 225 31.45 11.65 8.65
C LEU A 225 32.52 10.65 9.13
N SER A 226 32.56 9.45 8.56
CA SER A 226 33.75 8.60 8.59
C SER A 226 33.85 7.91 7.24
N CYS A 227 34.65 8.54 6.39
CA CYS A 227 35.18 7.99 5.16
C CYS A 227 36.29 7.00 5.52
N THR A 228 36.24 5.77 5.03
CA THR A 228 37.45 4.99 4.73
C THR A 228 37.15 4.01 3.59
N LEU A 229 37.58 4.44 2.40
CA LEU A 229 38.09 3.65 1.30
C LEU A 229 39.32 2.84 1.75
N HIS A 230 39.60 1.70 1.09
CA HIS A 230 40.76 0.75 1.12
C HIS A 230 40.21 -0.67 1.34
N ILE A 231 40.31 -1.68 0.46
CA ILE A 231 41.17 -2.00 -0.69
C ILE A 231 40.30 -2.67 -1.75
#